data_AF-A0A844GBI7-F1
#
_entry.id   AF-A0A844GBI7-F1
#
_cell.length_a   1.000
_cell.length_b   1.000
_cell.length_c   1.000
_cell.angle_alpha   90.00
_cell.angle_beta   90.00
_cell.angle_gamma   90.00
#
_symmetry.space_group_name_H-M   'P 1'
#
loop_
_entity.id
_entity.type
_entity.pdbx_description
1 polymer ?
#
loop_
_entity_poly.entity_id
_entity_poly.type
_entity_poly.pdbx_seq_one_letter_code
_entity_poly.pdbx_strand_id
1 'polypeptide(L)' 'MAKNKNPELDPDTIALLEWCAEVEVLLVAAGATPAEAQEHIEEQAEWFTDQFFDGLTPEEAAKAALND' A
#
# COMPACT_ATOMS: atom_id res chain seq x y z
N MET A 1 -22.49 27.95 -3.61
CA MET A 1 -22.54 28.06 -2.13
C MET A 1 -22.86 26.67 -1.60
N ALA A 2 -22.17 26.00 -0.69
CA ALA A 2 -20.90 26.15 0.01
C ALA A 2 -20.86 24.92 0.95
N LYS A 3 -19.70 24.28 1.11
CA LYS A 3 -19.20 23.70 2.38
C LYS A 3 -17.79 23.18 2.13
N ASN A 4 -16.79 24.05 2.31
CA ASN A 4 -15.44 23.62 2.63
C ASN A 4 -15.49 22.81 3.94
N LYS A 5 -15.08 21.55 3.91
CA LYS A 5 -14.61 20.78 5.08
C LYS A 5 -13.58 19.78 4.54
N ASN A 6 -12.43 19.70 5.20
CA ASN A 6 -11.33 18.77 4.91
C ASN A 6 -11.84 17.43 4.33
N PRO A 7 -11.38 16.95 3.16
CA PRO A 7 -11.68 15.59 2.75
C PRO A 7 -10.88 14.68 3.67
N GLU A 8 -11.41 14.40 4.86
CA GLU A 8 -10.96 13.26 5.64
C GLU A 8 -11.15 12.06 4.69
N LEU A 9 -10.04 11.52 4.20
CA LEU A 9 -10.03 10.36 3.31
C LEU A 9 -10.91 9.27 3.93
N ASP A 10 -11.68 8.56 3.09
CA ASP A 10 -12.50 7.45 3.57
C ASP A 10 -11.64 6.49 4.42
N PRO A 11 -12.19 5.89 5.49
CA PRO A 11 -11.42 5.06 6.42
C PRO A 11 -10.72 3.89 5.71
N ASP A 12 -11.32 3.34 4.65
CA ASP A 12 -10.71 2.32 3.81
C ASP A 12 -9.50 2.86 3.02
N THR A 13 -9.54 4.12 2.58
CA THR A 13 -8.40 4.76 1.91
C THR A 13 -7.26 5.01 2.89
N ILE A 14 -7.57 5.41 4.13
CA ILE A 14 -6.56 5.57 5.18
C ILE A 14 -5.93 4.21 5.50
N ALA A 15 -6.76 3.19 5.69
CA ALA A 15 -6.30 1.84 5.98
C ALA A 15 -5.44 1.26 4.84
N LEU A 16 -5.81 1.49 3.58
CA LEU A 16 -5.00 1.08 2.42
C LEU A 16 -3.65 1.81 2.39
N LEU A 17 -3.62 3.12 2.67
CA LEU A 17 -2.37 3.89 2.70
C LEU A 17 -1.45 3.43 3.84
N GLU A 18 -1.98 3.18 5.04
CA GLU A 18 -1.22 2.63 6.16
C GLU A 18 -0.70 1.22 5.82
N TRP A 19 -1.54 0.39 5.22
CA TRP A 19 -1.19 -0.97 4.80
C TRP A 19 -0.08 -0.95 3.74
N CYS A 20 -0.16 -0.08 2.73
CA CYS A 20 0.88 0.08 1.72
C CYS A 20 2.19 0.60 2.33
N ALA A 21 2.14 1.48 3.33
CA ALA A 21 3.33 1.92 4.05
C ALA A 21 4.01 0.76 4.82
N GLU A 22 3.24 -0.16 5.38
CA GLU A 22 3.79 -1.38 6.00
C GLU A 22 4.45 -2.30 4.96
N VAL A 23 3.83 -2.47 3.79
CA VAL A 23 4.44 -3.20 2.65
C VAL A 23 5.77 -2.56 2.25
N GLU A 24 5.84 -1.23 2.15
CA GLU A 24 7.08 -0.50 1.81
C GLU A 24 8.20 -0.85 2.80
N VAL A 25 7.92 -0.80 4.11
CA VAL A 25 8.89 -1.16 5.15
C VAL A 25 9.37 -2.60 5.01
N LEU A 26 8.49 -3.54 4.66
CA LEU A 26 8.81 -4.94 4.46
C LEU A 26 9.68 -5.17 3.21
N LEU A 27 9.35 -4.50 2.10
CA LEU A 27 10.16 -4.53 0.87
C LEU A 27 11.56 -3.95 1.13
N VAL A 28 11.65 -2.86 1.89
CA VAL A 28 12.93 -2.27 2.29
C VAL A 28 13.71 -3.21 3.21
N ALA A 29 13.04 -3.87 4.15
CA ALA A 29 13.66 -4.88 5.01
C ALA A 29 14.15 -6.11 4.22
N ALA A 30 13.51 -6.43 3.10
CA ALA A 30 13.93 -7.48 2.17
C ALA A 30 15.11 -7.07 1.27
N GLY A 31 15.50 -5.79 1.27
CA GLY A 31 16.68 -5.28 0.59
C GLY A 31 16.41 -4.28 -0.54
N ALA A 32 15.15 -3.92 -0.81
CA ALA A 32 14.82 -2.83 -1.72
C ALA A 32 15.20 -1.47 -1.12
N THR A 33 15.47 -0.49 -1.96
CA THR A 33 15.52 0.90 -1.50
C THR A 33 14.09 1.44 -1.31
N PRO A 34 13.88 2.47 -0.47
CA PRO A 34 12.56 3.09 -0.33
C PRO A 34 11.98 3.60 -1.66
N ALA A 35 12.84 4.04 -2.59
CA ALA A 35 12.42 4.47 -3.91
C ALA A 35 11.93 3.31 -4.77
N GLU A 36 12.65 2.17 -4.78
CA GLU A 36 12.23 0.96 -5.50
C GLU A 36 10.94 0.38 -4.91
N ALA A 37 10.79 0.42 -3.58
CA ALA A 37 9.58 -0.05 -2.92
C ALA A 37 8.36 0.82 -3.29
N GLN A 38 8.49 2.16 -3.28
CA GLN A 38 7.40 3.04 -3.74
C GLN A 38 7.10 2.86 -5.21
N GLU A 39 8.12 2.85 -6.08
CA GLU A 39 7.92 2.66 -7.51
C GLU A 39 7.16 1.35 -7.77
N HIS A 40 7.55 0.27 -7.10
CA HIS A 40 6.85 -1.01 -7.21
C HIS A 40 5.40 -0.96 -6.69
N ILE A 41 5.16 -0.31 -5.55
CA ILE A 41 3.81 -0.14 -5.00
C ILE A 41 2.93 0.71 -5.93
N GLU A 42 3.49 1.75 -6.55
CA GLU A 42 2.79 2.59 -7.52
C GLU A 42 2.50 1.84 -8.83
N GLU A 43 3.47 1.11 -9.36
CA GLU A 43 3.31 0.28 -10.57
C GLU A 43 2.27 -0.82 -10.37
N GLN A 44 2.25 -1.42 -9.18
CA GLN A 44 1.34 -2.51 -8.81
C GLN A 44 0.16 -2.03 -7.95
N ALA A 45 -0.19 -0.73 -8.01
CA ALA A 45 -1.20 -0.14 -7.12
C ALA A 45 -2.55 -0.86 -7.21
N GLU A 46 -2.96 -1.30 -8.41
CA GLU A 46 -4.18 -2.08 -8.60
C GLU A 46 -4.10 -3.46 -7.94
N TRP A 47 -2.94 -4.12 -8.04
CA TRP A 47 -2.70 -5.42 -7.41
C TRP A 47 -2.69 -5.32 -5.88
N PHE A 48 -1.97 -4.34 -5.32
CA PHE A 48 -1.95 -4.10 -3.87
C PHE A 48 -3.32 -3.72 -3.32
N THR A 49 -4.09 -2.93 -4.07
CA THR A 49 -5.48 -2.61 -3.71
C THR A 49 -6.35 -3.86 -3.66
N ASP A 50 -6.21 -4.77 -4.63
CA ASP A 50 -6.91 -6.05 -4.65
C ASP A 50 -6.52 -6.92 -3.43
N GLN A 51 -5.22 -7.03 -3.12
CA GLN A 51 -4.74 -7.78 -1.95
C GLN A 51 -5.29 -7.23 -0.63
N PHE A 52 -5.39 -5.91 -0.49
CA PHE A 52 -5.99 -5.26 0.67
C PHE A 52 -7.48 -5.61 0.81
N PHE A 53 -8.26 -5.56 -0.27
CA PHE A 53 -9.68 -5.90 -0.23
C PHE A 53 -9.94 -7.42 -0.10
N ASP A 54 -9.02 -8.25 -0.56
CA ASP A 54 -9.01 -9.71 -0.31
C ASP A 54 -8.63 -10.05 1.15
N GLY A 55 -8.17 -9.07 1.92
CA GLY A 55 -7.88 -9.20 3.35
C GLY A 55 -6.50 -9.79 3.64
N LEU A 56 -5.57 -9.71 2.69
CA LEU A 56 -4.17 -10.11 2.94
C LEU A 56 -3.49 -9.16 3.91
N THR A 57 -2.55 -9.70 4.68
CA THR A 57 -1.67 -8.87 5.51
C THR A 57 -0.58 -8.19 4.65
N PRO A 58 -0.02 -7.05 5.08
CA PRO A 58 1.09 -6.41 4.40
C PRO A 58 2.30 -7.35 4.19
N GLU A 59 2.56 -8.24 5.16
CA GLU A 59 3.64 -9.24 5.08
C GLU A 59 3.40 -10.27 3.98
N GLU A 60 2.17 -10.77 3.85
CA GLU A 60 1.81 -11.70 2.78
C GLU A 60 1.90 -11.04 1.41
N ALA A 61 1.41 -9.81 1.28
CA ALA A 61 1.48 -9.06 0.03
C ALA A 61 2.93 -8.71 -0.36
N ALA A 62 3.75 -8.24 0.58
CA ALA A 62 5.16 -7.97 0.34
C ALA A 62 5.91 -9.24 -0.08
N LYS A 63 5.62 -10.37 0.57
CA LYS A 63 6.21 -11.66 0.21
C LYS A 63 5.75 -12.14 -1.17
N ALA A 64 4.49 -11.96 -1.52
CA ALA A 64 3.97 -12.28 -2.84
C ALA A 64 4.62 -11.39 -3.92
N ALA A 65 4.75 -10.09 -3.67
CA ALA A 65 5.45 -9.14 -4.54
C ALA A 65 6.94 -9.51 -4.77
N LEU A 66 7.61 -10.10 -3.78
CA LEU A 66 9.00 -10.56 -3.89
C LEU A 66 9.17 -11.92 -4.58
N ASN A 67 8.09 -12.69 -4.78
CA ASN A 67 8.12 -13.99 -5.44
C ASN A 67 7.64 -13.96 -6.90
N ASP A 68 7.19 -12.79 -7.39
CA ASP A 68 6.84 -12.54 -8.79
C ASP A 68 8.07 -12.05 -9.58
#